data_AF-A0A432CVW9-F1
#
_entry.id   AF-A0A432CVW9-F1
#
_cell.length_a   1.000
_cell.length_b   1.000
_cell.length_c   1.000
_cell.angle_alpha   90.00
_cell.angle_beta   90.00
_cell.angle_gamma   90.00
#
_symmetry.space_group_name_H-M   'P 1'
#
loop_
_entity.id
_entity.type
_entity.pdbx_description
1 polymer ?
#
loop_
_entity_poly.entity_id
_entity_poly.type
_entity_poly.pdbx_seq_one_letter_code
_entity_poly.pdbx_strand_id
1 'polypeptide(L)'
;MINKIRTQLVQNAASILRSPVHLLPQSVQKKALLEGLKMVFKEALEDGDFEFLENKWLKVEVKDMQLSWMISYQDDKLVVADKAIKEDVSFSGNLNDLVLIAGRKEDPDTLFFQRRLSIEGDTELGLEVKNLMDSVDLESLPKTLQTALNQLADFVQKGLQSPVTQNEVVNAYSN
;
A
#
# COMPACT_ATOMS: atom_id res chain seq x y z
N MET A 1 -12.45 2.97 26.48
CA MET A 1 -12.56 4.19 25.65
C MET A 1 -11.48 4.26 24.58
N ILE A 2 -10.19 4.12 24.93
CA ILE A 2 -9.05 4.22 24.00
C ILE A 2 -9.13 3.23 22.82
N ASN A 3 -9.48 1.96 23.05
CA ASN A 3 -9.60 0.97 21.96
C ASN A 3 -10.67 1.34 20.94
N LYS A 4 -11.81 1.90 21.38
CA LYS A 4 -12.88 2.35 20.48
C LYS A 4 -12.43 3.53 19.60
N ILE A 5 -11.69 4.47 20.18
CA ILE A 5 -11.10 5.60 19.44
C ILE A 5 -10.09 5.09 18.41
N ARG A 6 -9.21 4.16 18.79
CA ARG A 6 -8.26 3.52 17.85
C ARG A 6 -8.99 2.86 16.69
N THR A 7 -9.98 2.03 16.96
CA THR A 7 -10.75 1.33 15.91
C THR A 7 -11.42 2.32 14.97
N GLN A 8 -12.05 3.39 15.50
CA GLN A 8 -12.65 4.43 14.66
C GLN A 8 -11.60 5.16 13.82
N LEU A 9 -10.44 5.50 14.37
CA LEU A 9 -9.36 6.14 13.62
C LEU A 9 -8.84 5.24 12.49
N VAL A 10 -8.63 3.95 12.76
CA VAL A 10 -8.13 2.99 11.77
C VAL A 10 -9.17 2.76 10.67
N GLN A 11 -10.44 2.56 11.03
CA GLN A 11 -11.52 2.36 10.06
C GLN A 11 -11.76 3.58 9.16
N ASN A 12 -11.53 4.79 9.69
CA ASN A 12 -11.71 6.04 8.95
C ASN A 12 -10.38 6.63 8.45
N ALA A 13 -9.25 5.92 8.58
CA ALA A 13 -7.92 6.46 8.28
C ALA A 13 -7.83 7.02 6.85
N ALA A 14 -8.31 6.26 5.86
CA ALA A 14 -8.33 6.70 4.48
C ALA A 14 -9.19 7.97 4.28
N SER A 15 -10.36 8.06 4.91
CA SER A 15 -11.22 9.25 4.82
C SER A 15 -10.56 10.49 5.42
N ILE A 16 -9.90 10.33 6.58
CA ILE A 16 -9.19 11.41 7.28
C ILE A 16 -7.99 11.89 6.44
N LEU A 17 -7.22 10.95 5.87
CA LEU A 17 -5.97 11.23 5.17
C LEU A 17 -6.15 11.58 3.69
N ARG A 18 -7.29 11.24 3.07
CA ARG A 18 -7.54 11.50 1.65
C ARG A 18 -7.38 12.99 1.32
N SER A 19 -8.17 13.85 1.94
CA SER A 19 -8.19 15.28 1.63
C SER A 19 -6.82 15.96 1.73
N PRO A 20 -6.05 15.83 2.84
CA PRO A 20 -4.75 16.49 2.92
C PRO A 20 -3.76 15.95 1.88
N VAL A 21 -3.79 14.65 1.57
CA VAL A 21 -2.89 14.09 0.55
C VAL A 21 -3.24 14.59 -0.84
N HIS A 22 -4.52 14.66 -1.20
CA HIS A 22 -4.98 15.19 -2.49
C HIS A 22 -4.68 16.69 -2.68
N LEU A 23 -4.49 17.45 -1.60
CA LEU A 23 -4.08 18.85 -1.66
C LEU A 23 -2.58 19.04 -1.92
N LEU A 24 -1.76 17.99 -1.76
CA LEU A 24 -0.34 18.07 -2.07
C LEU A 24 -0.12 18.16 -3.59
N PRO A 25 0.78 19.05 -4.06
CA PRO A 25 1.14 19.09 -5.47
C PRO A 25 1.60 17.73 -5.97
N GLN A 26 1.18 17.34 -7.18
CA GLN A 26 1.54 16.04 -7.77
C GLN A 26 3.06 15.82 -7.82
N SER A 27 3.85 16.87 -8.03
CA SER A 27 5.31 16.82 -8.01
C SER A 27 5.88 16.38 -6.65
N VAL A 28 5.24 16.79 -5.55
CA VAL A 28 5.63 16.40 -4.18
C VAL A 28 5.28 14.93 -3.95
N GLN A 29 4.07 14.51 -4.32
CA GLN A 29 3.66 13.10 -4.21
C GLN A 29 4.58 12.19 -5.03
N LYS A 30 4.86 12.55 -6.29
CA LYS A 30 5.77 11.85 -7.19
C LYS A 30 7.17 11.73 -6.62
N LYS A 31 7.72 12.84 -6.12
CA LYS A 31 9.06 12.82 -5.51
C LYS A 31 9.11 11.94 -4.28
N ALA A 32 8.12 12.06 -3.38
CA ALA A 32 8.05 11.24 -2.18
C ALA A 32 7.94 9.74 -2.52
N LEU A 33 7.11 9.38 -3.51
CA LEU A 33 6.98 8.01 -3.99
C LEU A 33 8.30 7.48 -4.55
N LEU A 34 8.93 8.21 -5.48
CA LEU A 34 10.19 7.79 -6.10
C LEU A 34 11.32 7.61 -5.07
N GLU A 35 11.47 8.54 -4.14
CA GLU A 35 12.48 8.42 -3.09
C GLU A 35 12.17 7.28 -2.12
N GLY A 36 10.89 7.05 -1.81
CA GLY A 36 10.46 5.89 -1.03
C GLY A 36 10.81 4.57 -1.71
N LEU A 37 10.47 4.43 -3.00
CA LEU A 37 10.77 3.24 -3.80
C LEU A 37 12.27 2.99 -3.89
N LYS A 38 13.08 4.01 -4.24
CA LYS A 38 14.54 3.88 -4.30
C LYS A 38 15.16 3.41 -3.01
N MET A 39 14.59 3.82 -1.87
CA MET A 39 15.10 3.45 -0.56
C MET A 39 14.80 1.98 -0.24
N VAL A 40 13.54 1.57 -0.33
CA VAL A 40 13.12 0.20 0.05
C VAL A 40 13.46 -0.87 -0.97
N PHE A 41 13.67 -0.48 -2.22
CA PHE A 41 14.01 -1.37 -3.33
C PHE A 41 15.44 -1.12 -3.84
N LYS A 42 16.33 -0.63 -2.99
CA LYS A 42 17.69 -0.28 -3.42
C LYS A 42 18.41 -1.49 -4.04
N GLU A 43 18.38 -2.64 -3.37
CA GLU A 43 19.04 -3.87 -3.85
C GLU A 43 18.38 -4.37 -5.15
N ALA A 44 17.04 -4.47 -5.17
CA ALA A 44 16.29 -4.84 -6.37
C ALA A 44 16.56 -3.92 -7.58
N LEU A 45 16.76 -2.62 -7.36
CA LEU A 45 17.16 -1.68 -8.41
C LEU A 45 18.59 -1.92 -8.90
N GLU A 46 19.52 -2.27 -8.00
CA GLU A 46 20.91 -2.58 -8.34
C GLU A 46 21.04 -3.93 -9.08
N ASP A 47 20.16 -4.88 -8.77
CA ASP A 47 20.13 -6.22 -9.36
C ASP A 47 19.37 -6.30 -10.70
N GLY A 48 18.73 -5.20 -11.13
CA GLY A 48 18.00 -5.13 -12.40
C GLY A 48 16.57 -5.66 -12.32
N ASP A 49 16.02 -5.91 -11.12
CA ASP A 49 14.67 -6.46 -10.94
C ASP A 49 13.56 -5.52 -11.45
N PHE A 50 13.87 -4.26 -11.79
CA PHE A 50 12.91 -3.33 -12.39
C PHE A 50 12.93 -3.29 -13.92
N GLU A 51 13.84 -4.00 -14.59
CA GLU A 51 13.96 -4.01 -16.06
C GLU A 51 12.70 -4.54 -16.75
N PHE A 52 11.90 -5.40 -16.09
CA PHE A 52 10.62 -5.85 -16.64
C PHE A 52 9.60 -4.70 -16.84
N LEU A 53 9.81 -3.54 -16.20
CA LEU A 53 9.01 -2.34 -16.41
C LEU A 53 9.49 -1.47 -17.57
N GLU A 54 10.53 -1.86 -18.30
CA GLU A 54 10.95 -1.16 -19.51
C GLU A 54 9.85 -1.20 -20.57
N ASN A 55 9.43 -0.02 -21.02
CA ASN A 55 8.30 0.16 -21.95
C ASN A 55 6.95 -0.39 -21.43
N LYS A 56 6.84 -0.65 -20.13
CA LYS A 56 5.63 -1.11 -19.44
C LYS A 56 5.27 -0.18 -18.30
N TRP A 57 4.00 -0.18 -17.92
CA TRP A 57 3.47 0.66 -16.85
C TRP A 57 2.79 -0.18 -15.77
N LEU A 58 3.31 -0.07 -14.55
CA LEU A 58 2.70 -0.57 -13.33
C LEU A 58 1.84 0.52 -12.69
N LYS A 59 0.54 0.27 -12.54
CA LYS A 59 -0.33 1.08 -11.69
C LYS A 59 -0.20 0.60 -10.25
N VAL A 60 0.13 1.51 -9.32
CA VAL A 60 -0.01 1.28 -7.88
C VAL A 60 -1.17 2.11 -7.36
N GLU A 61 -2.16 1.48 -6.73
CA GLU A 61 -3.40 2.12 -6.30
C GLU A 61 -3.75 1.86 -4.83
N VAL A 62 -4.08 2.94 -4.13
CA VAL A 62 -4.69 2.92 -2.79
C VAL A 62 -6.18 3.23 -2.95
N LYS A 63 -7.00 2.18 -3.03
CA LYS A 63 -8.40 2.24 -3.50
C LYS A 63 -9.26 3.18 -2.66
N ASP A 64 -9.24 2.99 -1.34
CA ASP A 64 -10.00 3.78 -0.38
C ASP A 64 -9.54 5.25 -0.29
N MET A 65 -8.30 5.54 -0.71
CA MET A 65 -7.80 6.91 -0.85
C MET A 65 -8.06 7.54 -2.22
N GLN A 66 -8.51 6.79 -3.24
CA GLN A 66 -8.55 7.23 -4.65
C GLN A 66 -7.20 7.86 -5.07
N LEU A 67 -6.10 7.21 -4.69
CA LEU A 67 -4.76 7.60 -5.10
C LEU A 67 -4.20 6.51 -5.99
N SER A 68 -3.61 6.91 -7.11
CA SER A 68 -2.89 5.98 -7.97
C SER A 68 -1.71 6.67 -8.64
N TRP A 69 -0.68 5.88 -8.90
CA TRP A 69 0.52 6.30 -9.60
C TRP A 69 0.85 5.28 -10.67
N MET A 70 1.28 5.77 -11.83
CA MET A 70 1.78 4.94 -12.93
C MET A 70 3.30 4.98 -12.89
N ILE A 71 3.93 3.83 -12.63
CA ILE A 71 5.37 3.67 -12.47
C ILE A 71 5.91 2.88 -13.67
N SER A 72 7.07 3.29 -14.16
CA SER A 72 7.81 2.60 -15.21
C SER A 72 9.32 2.69 -14.92
N TYR A 73 10.12 1.95 -15.69
CA TYR A 73 11.58 1.99 -15.61
C TYR A 73 12.15 2.43 -16.97
N GLN A 74 12.94 3.51 -16.99
CA GLN A 74 13.45 4.15 -18.22
C GLN A 74 14.81 4.79 -17.96
N ASP A 75 15.79 4.59 -18.85
CA ASP A 75 17.18 5.07 -18.68
C ASP A 75 17.78 4.72 -17.31
N ASP A 76 17.66 3.47 -16.88
CA ASP A 76 18.17 2.97 -15.59
C ASP A 76 17.60 3.70 -14.36
N LYS A 77 16.37 4.22 -14.47
CA LYS A 77 15.69 4.89 -13.35
C LYS A 77 14.19 4.64 -13.33
N LEU A 78 13.66 4.62 -12.11
CA LEU A 78 12.22 4.69 -11.88
C LEU A 78 11.67 6.05 -12.31
N VAL A 79 10.55 6.00 -13.03
CA VAL A 79 9.79 7.18 -13.44
C VAL A 79 8.32 7.01 -13.04
N VAL A 80 7.65 8.14 -12.80
CA VAL A 80 6.22 8.20 -12.53
C VAL A 80 5.58 9.10 -13.59
N ALA A 81 4.48 8.66 -14.21
CA ALA A 81 3.80 9.45 -15.22
C ALA A 81 3.22 10.76 -14.64
N ASP A 82 3.28 11.85 -15.41
CA ASP A 82 2.63 13.12 -15.06
C ASP A 82 1.16 13.17 -15.52
N LYS A 83 0.71 12.18 -16.30
CA LYS A 83 -0.64 12.08 -16.85
C LYS A 83 -1.13 10.64 -16.76
N ALA A 84 -2.43 10.46 -16.93
CA ALA A 84 -3.01 9.12 -17.07
C ALA A 84 -2.40 8.42 -18.29
N ILE A 85 -1.85 7.23 -18.05
CA ILE A 85 -1.32 6.31 -19.05
C ILE A 85 -2.04 4.98 -18.85
N LYS A 86 -2.20 4.20 -19.92
CA LYS A 86 -2.72 2.85 -19.82
C LYS A 86 -1.70 1.96 -19.13
N GLU A 87 -2.13 1.29 -18.07
CA GLU A 87 -1.33 0.31 -17.36
C GLU A 87 -1.29 -1.05 -18.08
N ASP A 88 -0.17 -1.75 -17.94
CA ASP A 88 -0.02 -3.15 -18.34
C ASP A 88 -0.34 -4.08 -17.17
N VAL A 89 -0.04 -3.65 -15.95
CA VAL A 89 -0.32 -4.35 -14.70
C VAL A 89 -0.72 -3.36 -13.60
N SER A 90 -1.61 -3.78 -12.71
CA SER A 90 -2.15 -2.99 -11.62
C SER A 90 -2.01 -3.73 -10.31
N PHE A 91 -1.30 -3.13 -9.35
CA PHE A 91 -1.20 -3.52 -7.97
C PHE A 91 -2.08 -2.61 -7.11
N SER A 92 -3.03 -3.17 -6.38
CA SER A 92 -4.03 -2.36 -5.68
C SER A 92 -4.47 -2.94 -4.34
N GLY A 93 -4.68 -2.06 -3.35
CA GLY A 93 -5.13 -2.43 -2.01
C GLY A 93 -5.73 -1.23 -1.27
N ASN A 94 -6.26 -1.46 -0.07
CA ASN A 94 -6.68 -0.37 0.83
C ASN A 94 -5.51 0.11 1.68
N LEU A 95 -5.58 1.35 2.16
CA LEU A 95 -4.50 1.98 2.94
C LEU A 95 -4.03 1.11 4.11
N ASN A 96 -4.96 0.61 4.91
CA ASN A 96 -4.61 -0.20 6.09
C ASN A 96 -3.92 -1.51 5.70
N ASP A 97 -4.32 -2.13 4.59
CA ASP A 97 -3.74 -3.39 4.11
C ASP A 97 -2.29 -3.18 3.68
N LEU A 98 -2.03 -2.10 2.94
CA LEU A 98 -0.67 -1.73 2.52
C LEU A 98 0.23 -1.38 3.71
N VAL A 99 -0.32 -0.73 4.75
CA VAL A 99 0.41 -0.48 6.01
C VAL A 99 0.74 -1.77 6.74
N LEU A 100 -0.15 -2.77 6.74
CA LEU A 100 0.13 -4.07 7.36
C LEU A 100 1.23 -4.84 6.63
N ILE A 101 1.24 -4.81 5.30
CA ILE A 101 2.32 -5.38 4.47
C ILE A 101 3.63 -4.66 4.80
N ALA A 102 3.64 -3.33 4.72
CA ALA A 102 4.83 -2.53 4.99
C ALA A 102 5.34 -2.67 6.43
N GLY A 103 4.48 -3.02 7.39
CA GLY A 103 4.89 -3.32 8.77
C GLY A 103 5.19 -4.79 9.05
N ARG A 104 5.22 -5.66 8.02
CA ARG A 104 5.36 -7.12 8.12
C ARG A 104 4.37 -7.74 9.13
N LYS A 105 3.15 -7.21 9.20
CA LYS A 105 2.06 -7.70 10.08
C LYS A 105 1.12 -8.66 9.38
N GLU A 106 1.02 -8.54 8.05
CA GLU A 106 0.31 -9.45 7.16
C GLU A 106 1.19 -9.69 5.94
N ASP A 107 1.07 -10.89 5.38
CA ASP A 107 1.79 -11.27 4.16
C ASP A 107 0.97 -10.87 2.90
N PRO A 108 1.61 -10.39 1.81
CA PRO A 108 0.93 -10.07 0.56
C PRO A 108 0.05 -11.20 0.02
N ASP A 109 0.51 -12.45 0.05
CA ASP A 109 -0.24 -13.60 -0.45
C ASP A 109 -1.50 -13.82 0.37
N THR A 110 -1.41 -13.67 1.70
CA THR A 110 -2.57 -13.77 2.58
C THR A 110 -3.64 -12.74 2.19
N LEU A 111 -3.24 -11.50 1.94
CA LEU A 111 -4.16 -10.43 1.55
C LEU A 111 -4.71 -10.62 0.13
N PHE A 112 -3.92 -11.18 -0.78
CA PHE A 112 -4.35 -11.54 -2.13
C PHE A 112 -5.42 -12.64 -2.10
N PHE A 113 -5.20 -13.73 -1.36
CA PHE A 113 -6.20 -14.79 -1.19
C PHE A 113 -7.48 -14.31 -0.50
N GLN A 114 -7.37 -13.32 0.40
CA GLN A 114 -8.51 -12.65 1.02
C GLN A 114 -9.18 -11.59 0.13
N ARG A 115 -8.69 -11.38 -1.11
CA ARG A 115 -9.18 -10.36 -2.06
C ARG A 115 -9.10 -8.93 -1.53
N ARG A 116 -8.22 -8.69 -0.55
CA ARG A 116 -7.90 -7.36 0.01
C ARG A 116 -6.78 -6.67 -0.76
N LEU A 117 -5.94 -7.47 -1.39
CA LEU A 117 -4.93 -7.08 -2.35
C LEU A 117 -5.30 -7.65 -3.73
N SER A 118 -5.06 -6.90 -4.81
CA SER A 118 -5.31 -7.36 -6.18
C SER A 118 -4.13 -7.02 -7.08
N ILE A 119 -3.75 -7.99 -7.91
CA ILE A 119 -2.80 -7.85 -9.02
C ILE A 119 -3.56 -8.23 -10.29
N GLU A 120 -3.74 -7.28 -11.19
CA GLU A 120 -4.56 -7.41 -12.40
C GLU A 120 -3.79 -6.94 -13.63
N GLY A 121 -4.05 -7.53 -14.80
CA GLY A 121 -3.40 -7.16 -16.05
C GLY A 121 -2.65 -8.33 -16.68
N ASP A 122 -1.47 -8.06 -17.21
CA ASP A 122 -0.59 -9.08 -17.75
C ASP A 122 -0.09 -10.03 -16.65
N THR A 123 -0.26 -11.34 -16.85
CA THR A 123 0.06 -12.36 -15.86
C THR A 123 1.57 -12.48 -15.60
N GLU A 124 2.39 -12.28 -16.63
CA GLU A 124 3.86 -12.37 -16.51
C GLU A 124 4.37 -11.18 -15.68
N LEU A 125 3.91 -9.96 -16.01
CA LEU A 125 4.22 -8.77 -15.22
C LEU A 125 3.66 -8.87 -13.80
N GLY A 126 2.50 -9.49 -13.61
CA GLY A 126 1.92 -9.74 -12.30
C GLY A 126 2.80 -10.61 -11.40
N LEU A 127 3.48 -11.60 -11.97
CA LEU A 127 4.44 -12.42 -11.25
C LEU A 127 5.69 -11.62 -10.86
N GLU A 128 6.22 -10.80 -11.76
CA GLU A 128 7.37 -9.94 -11.46
C GLU A 128 7.06 -8.90 -10.39
N VAL A 129 5.85 -8.31 -10.42
CA VAL A 129 5.38 -7.41 -9.36
C VAL A 129 5.32 -8.12 -8.01
N LYS A 130 4.89 -9.38 -7.98
CA LYS A 130 4.91 -10.19 -6.76
C LYS A 130 6.34 -10.42 -6.27
N ASN A 131 7.26 -10.83 -7.15
CA ASN A 131 8.66 -11.03 -6.80
C ASN A 131 9.29 -9.74 -6.22
N LEU A 132 8.98 -8.57 -6.80
CA LEU A 132 9.37 -7.28 -6.25
C LEU A 132 8.83 -7.08 -4.83
N MET A 133 7.56 -7.39 -4.57
CA MET A 133 7.02 -7.22 -3.21
C MET A 133 7.77 -8.06 -2.16
N ASP A 134 8.24 -9.24 -2.55
CA ASP A 134 9.02 -10.11 -1.68
C ASP A 134 10.44 -9.56 -1.43
N SER A 135 10.96 -8.73 -2.33
CA SER A 135 12.29 -8.09 -2.22
C SER A 135 12.30 -6.78 -1.44
N VAL A 136 11.18 -6.36 -0.84
CA VAL A 136 11.11 -5.14 -0.01
C VAL A 136 12.04 -5.25 1.21
N ASP A 137 13.13 -4.47 1.18
CA ASP A 137 14.02 -4.32 2.31
C ASP A 137 13.65 -3.11 3.16
N LEU A 138 12.90 -3.35 4.24
CA LEU A 138 12.57 -2.33 5.23
C LEU A 138 13.75 -1.99 6.15
N GLU A 139 14.79 -2.82 6.19
CA GLU A 139 15.96 -2.58 7.04
C GLU A 139 16.86 -1.48 6.47
N SER A 140 16.80 -1.23 5.16
CA SER A 140 17.37 -0.07 4.47
C SER A 140 16.82 1.28 4.97
N LEU A 141 15.60 1.31 5.54
CA LEU A 141 14.99 2.54 6.03
C LEU A 141 15.78 3.12 7.22
N PRO A 142 15.82 4.44 7.43
CA PRO A 142 16.33 5.00 8.68
C PRO A 142 15.62 4.42 9.90
N LYS A 143 16.34 4.16 10.99
CA LYS A 143 15.79 3.52 12.21
C LYS A 143 14.56 4.24 12.79
N THR A 144 14.49 5.56 12.64
CA THR A 144 13.32 6.37 13.02
C THR A 144 12.09 6.00 12.20
N LEU A 145 12.25 5.85 10.89
CA LEU A 145 11.17 5.47 9.97
C LEU A 145 10.75 4.01 10.17
N GLN A 146 11.71 3.09 10.35
CA GLN A 146 11.41 1.70 10.73
C GLN A 146 10.53 1.64 11.98
N THR A 147 10.92 2.38 13.02
CA THR A 147 10.18 2.42 14.29
C THR A 147 8.79 3.01 14.11
N ALA A 148 8.67 4.12 13.37
CA ALA A 148 7.39 4.76 13.09
C ALA A 148 6.45 3.84 12.31
N LEU A 149 6.97 3.15 11.28
CA LEU A 149 6.22 2.19 10.47
C LEU A 149 5.73 1.00 11.31
N ASN A 150 6.59 0.43 12.14
CA ASN A 150 6.23 -0.66 13.05
C ASN A 150 5.15 -0.25 14.05
N GLN A 151 5.26 0.95 14.64
CA GLN A 151 4.24 1.48 15.56
C GLN A 151 2.90 1.73 14.85
N LEU A 152 2.95 2.26 13.63
CA LEU A 152 1.76 2.49 12.81
C LEU A 152 1.08 1.16 12.46
N ALA A 153 1.85 0.16 12.03
CA ALA A 153 1.32 -1.15 11.68
C ALA A 153 0.72 -1.87 12.90
N ASP A 154 1.36 -1.80 14.07
CA ASP A 154 0.79 -2.30 15.33
C ASP A 154 -0.52 -1.58 15.70
N PHE A 155 -0.58 -0.26 15.48
CA PHE A 155 -1.77 0.53 15.73
C PHE A 155 -2.92 0.11 14.81
N VAL A 156 -2.65 -0.06 13.51
CA VAL A 156 -3.62 -0.53 12.51
C VAL A 156 -4.09 -1.94 12.83
N GLN A 157 -3.17 -2.88 13.06
CA GLN A 157 -3.50 -4.28 13.37
C GLN A 157 -4.43 -4.39 14.59
N LYS A 158 -4.09 -3.69 15.69
CA LYS A 158 -4.93 -3.66 16.90
C LYS A 158 -6.28 -3.00 16.67
N GLY A 159 -6.34 -2.00 15.80
CA GLY A 159 -7.59 -1.31 15.44
C GLY A 159 -8.55 -2.20 14.65
N LEU A 160 -8.02 -3.04 13.76
CA LEU A 160 -8.80 -3.97 12.95
C LEU A 160 -9.24 -5.24 13.71
N GLN A 161 -8.40 -5.76 14.62
CA GLN A 161 -8.71 -6.95 15.43
C GLN A 161 -9.67 -6.68 16.59
N SER A 162 -9.94 -5.41 16.92
CA SER A 162 -10.87 -5.08 18.00
C SER A 162 -12.29 -5.40 17.55
N PRO A 163 -13.04 -6.26 18.27
CA PRO A 163 -14.42 -6.58 17.91
C PRO A 163 -15.22 -5.29 17.94
N VAL A 164 -15.64 -4.82 16.76
CA VAL A 164 -16.73 -3.86 16.66
C VAL A 164 -17.90 -4.54 17.35
N THR A 165 -18.35 -3.99 18.47
CA THR A 165 -19.55 -4.45 19.16
C THR A 165 -20.66 -4.61 18.11
N GLN A 166 -21.05 -5.86 17.83
CA GLN A 166 -22.30 -6.18 17.15
C GLN A 166 -23.42 -5.58 18.02
N ASN A 167 -23.82 -4.36 17.72
CA ASN A 167 -25.15 -3.88 18.05
C ASN A 167 -26.01 -4.19 16.82
N GLU A 168 -27.21 -4.73 17.06
CA GLU A 168 -28.16 -5.35 16.10
C GLU A 168 -27.88 -6.86 15.93
N VAL A 169 -28.51 -7.80 16.64
CA VAL A 169 -29.94 -7.94 16.97
C VAL A 169 -30.12 -8.80 18.24
N VAL A 170 -30.31 -8.18 19.40
CA VAL A 170 -30.83 -8.86 20.61
C VAL A 170 -32.09 -8.11 21.03
N ASN A 171 -33.15 -8.23 20.24
CA ASN A 171 -34.52 -7.82 20.59
C ASN A 171 -35.54 -8.65 19.77
N ALA A 172 -35.26 -9.94 19.55
CA ALA A 172 -36.17 -10.83 18.82
C ALA A 172 -36.96 -11.81 19.71
N TYR A 173 -36.77 -11.78 21.05
CA TYR A 173 -37.52 -12.63 21.97
C TYR A 173 -37.98 -11.84 23.19
N SER A 174 -39.06 -11.09 23.00
CA SER A 174 -40.00 -10.72 24.06
C SER A 174 -41.36 -10.52 23.40
N ASN A 175 -42.10 -11.62 23.31
CA ASN A 175 -43.53 -11.74 23.58
C ASN A 175 -43.93 -13.22 23.49
#